data_AF-A0A8J5HTA5-F1
#
_entry.id   AF-A0A8J5HTA5-F1
#
_cell.length_a   1.000
_cell.length_b   1.000
_cell.length_c   1.000
_cell.angle_alpha   90.00
_cell.angle_beta   90.00
_cell.angle_gamma   90.00
#
_symmetry.space_group_name_H-M   'P 1'
#
loop_
_entity.id
_entity.type
_entity.pdbx_description
1 polymer ?
#
loop_
_entity_poly.entity_id
_entity_poly.type
_entity_poly.pdbx_seq_one_letter_code
_entity_poly.pdbx_strand_id
1 'polypeptide(L)'
;MEIRCGVLTVEIEHVDAVTLEKLELQGIDCQPKASTIRIIQDKYLQKVHFSQYGIPLPDFLEIHNLVDIEKAGELFGYPLMIKSKRLAYDGRGNAVAYSKEEVPSLVTGKTDF
;
A
#
# COMPACT_ATOMS: atom_id res chain seq x y z
N MET A 1 -2.40 -10.16 32.47
CA MET A 1 -3.11 -10.68 31.30
C MET A 1 -2.62 -12.11 31.11
N GLU A 2 -3.50 -13.10 31.09
CA GLU A 2 -3.10 -14.50 30.91
C GLU A 2 -3.04 -14.80 29.41
N ILE A 3 -1.85 -15.17 28.92
CA ILE A 3 -1.62 -15.50 27.52
C ILE A 3 -2.15 -16.93 27.27
N ARG A 4 -3.16 -17.08 26.41
CA ARG A 4 -3.84 -18.37 26.14
C ARG A 4 -3.30 -19.13 24.93
N CYS A 5 -2.35 -18.56 24.18
CA CYS A 5 -1.79 -19.15 22.97
C CYS A 5 -0.29 -18.87 22.88
N GLY A 6 0.46 -19.77 22.23
CA GLY A 6 1.90 -19.58 22.04
C GLY A 6 2.24 -18.54 20.96
N VAL A 7 1.37 -18.38 19.95
CA VAL A 7 1.54 -17.46 18.82
C VAL A 7 0.19 -16.86 18.46
N LEU A 8 0.16 -15.56 18.20
CA LEU A 8 -0.97 -14.85 17.61
C LEU A 8 -0.71 -14.59 16.13
N THR A 9 -1.68 -14.86 15.27
CA THR A 9 -1.59 -14.57 13.84
C THR A 9 -2.86 -13.92 13.31
N VAL A 10 -2.81 -13.42 12.09
CA VAL A 10 -3.90 -12.73 11.40
C VAL A 10 -4.10 -13.33 10.01
N GLU A 11 -5.36 -13.46 9.59
CA GLU A 11 -5.71 -14.03 8.28
C GLU A 11 -5.50 -13.04 7.12
N ILE A 12 -5.69 -11.75 7.38
CA ILE A 12 -5.58 -10.66 6.41
C ILE A 12 -4.81 -9.50 7.02
N GLU A 13 -4.14 -8.73 6.16
CA GLU A 13 -3.35 -7.57 6.56
C GLU A 13 -4.20 -6.36 6.96
N HIS A 14 -5.52 -6.37 6.74
CA HIS A 14 -6.44 -5.29 7.15
C HIS A 14 -6.75 -5.29 8.66
N VAL A 15 -5.72 -5.40 9.49
CA VAL A 15 -5.78 -5.38 10.95
C VAL A 15 -5.10 -4.12 11.51
N ASP A 16 -5.44 -3.71 12.74
CA ASP A 16 -4.78 -2.55 13.35
C ASP A 16 -3.34 -2.88 13.78
N ALA A 17 -2.37 -2.44 12.97
CA ALA A 17 -0.95 -2.66 13.23
C ALA A 17 -0.48 -2.04 14.55
N VAL A 18 -1.14 -0.96 15.01
CA VAL A 18 -0.83 -0.32 16.30
C VAL A 18 -1.21 -1.23 17.47
N THR A 19 -2.35 -1.92 17.37
CA THR A 19 -2.79 -2.90 18.37
C THR A 19 -1.88 -4.12 18.36
N LEU A 20 -1.48 -4.63 17.20
CA LEU A 20 -0.49 -5.71 17.11
C LEU A 20 0.84 -5.34 17.77
N GLU A 21 1.34 -4.12 17.53
CA GLU A 21 2.56 -3.61 18.15
C GLU A 21 2.45 -3.53 19.68
N LYS A 22 1.30 -3.08 20.19
CA LYS A 22 1.03 -3.08 21.65
C LYS A 22 1.05 -4.49 22.24
N LEU A 23 0.53 -5.49 21.52
CA LEU A 23 0.54 -6.89 21.97
C LEU A 23 1.97 -7.46 21.96
N GLU A 24 2.76 -7.13 20.92
CA GLU A 24 4.18 -7.49 20.86
C GLU A 24 4.96 -6.91 22.05
N LEU A 25 4.75 -5.63 22.38
CA LEU A 25 5.36 -4.98 23.54
C LEU A 25 4.94 -5.59 24.89
N GLN A 26 3.80 -6.28 24.93
CA GLN A 26 3.35 -7.04 26.09
C GLN A 26 3.92 -8.47 26.16
N GLY A 27 4.79 -8.83 25.22
CA GLY A 27 5.44 -10.14 25.17
C GLY A 27 4.65 -11.22 24.44
N ILE A 28 3.58 -10.85 23.71
CA ILE A 28 2.84 -11.79 22.86
C ILE A 28 3.61 -11.97 21.54
N ASP A 29 3.87 -13.22 21.14
CA ASP A 29 4.48 -13.48 19.83
C ASP A 29 3.45 -13.33 18.70
N CYS A 30 3.43 -12.15 18.08
CA CYS A 30 2.63 -11.88 16.89
C CYS A 30 3.41 -12.26 15.61
N GLN A 31 2.73 -12.97 14.69
CA GLN A 31 3.28 -13.38 13.40
C GLN A 31 2.24 -13.17 12.27
N PRO A 32 2.58 -12.47 11.17
CA PRO A 32 3.81 -11.70 10.98
C PRO A 32 3.89 -10.52 11.96
N LYS A 33 5.07 -9.90 12.05
CA LYS A 33 5.29 -8.77 12.95
C LYS A 33 4.43 -7.56 12.58
N ALA A 34 4.09 -6.74 13.57
CA ALA A 34 3.34 -5.50 13.38
C ALA A 34 4.04 -4.56 12.39
N SER A 35 5.39 -4.55 12.40
CA SER A 35 6.21 -3.82 11.43
C SER A 35 6.01 -4.32 10.00
N THR A 36 5.92 -5.64 9.80
CA THR A 36 5.60 -6.26 8.50
C THR A 36 4.21 -5.86 8.04
N ILE A 37 3.19 -5.99 8.90
CA ILE A 37 1.81 -5.59 8.58
C ILE A 37 1.75 -4.13 8.12
N ARG A 38 2.42 -3.22 8.84
CA ARG A 38 2.45 -1.80 8.52
C ARG A 38 3.05 -1.51 7.14
N ILE A 39 4.08 -2.26 6.74
CA ILE A 39 4.71 -2.12 5.42
C ILE A 39 3.78 -2.62 4.32
N ILE A 40 3.18 -3.80 4.48
CA ILE A 40 2.39 -4.43 3.40
C ILE A 40 1.00 -3.80 3.23
N GLN A 41 0.47 -3.13 4.25
CA GLN A 41 -0.77 -2.35 4.16
C GLN A 41 -0.65 -1.14 3.22
N ASP A 42 0.57 -0.66 2.94
CA ASP A 42 0.84 0.51 2.12
C ASP A 42 1.69 0.13 0.90
N LYS A 43 1.07 0.08 -0.28
CA LYS A 43 1.73 -0.34 -1.54
C LYS A 43 2.96 0.48 -1.87
N TYR A 44 3.00 1.76 -1.50
CA TYR A 44 4.18 2.59 -1.75
C TYR A 44 5.32 2.19 -0.82
N LEU A 45 5.06 2.07 0.49
CA LEU A 45 6.07 1.60 1.45
C LEU A 45 6.56 0.19 1.13
N GLN A 46 5.67 -0.70 0.68
CA GLN A 46 6.03 -2.04 0.23
C GLN A 46 7.00 -1.99 -0.96
N LYS A 47 6.75 -1.13 -1.95
CA LYS A 47 7.66 -0.94 -3.09
C LYS A 47 9.00 -0.32 -2.67
N VAL A 48 8.99 0.68 -1.78
CA VAL A 48 10.22 1.27 -1.22
C VAL A 48 11.04 0.20 -0.51
N HIS A 49 10.39 -0.63 0.32
CA HIS A 49 11.03 -1.74 1.02
C HIS A 49 11.67 -2.71 0.02
N PHE A 50 10.91 -3.20 -0.97
CA PHE A 50 11.45 -4.13 -1.98
C PHE A 50 12.61 -3.54 -2.80
N SER A 51 12.56 -2.25 -3.13
CA SER A 51 13.65 -1.55 -3.84
C SER A 51 14.95 -1.54 -3.03
N GLN A 52 14.88 -1.34 -1.71
CA GLN A 52 16.05 -1.38 -0.82
C GLN A 52 16.76 -2.75 -0.80
N TYR A 53 16.05 -3.83 -1.14
CA TYR A 53 16.59 -5.18 -1.22
C TYR A 53 16.88 -5.64 -2.66
N GLY A 54 16.84 -4.74 -3.64
CA GLY A 54 17.15 -5.05 -5.04
C GLY A 54 16.15 -5.98 -5.72
N ILE A 55 14.92 -6.09 -5.19
CA ILE A 55 13.85 -6.85 -5.82
C ILE A 55 13.40 -6.08 -7.07
N PRO A 56 13.33 -6.72 -8.26
CA PRO A 56 12.87 -6.06 -9.47
C PRO A 56 11.44 -5.53 -9.33
N LEU A 57 11.24 -4.25 -9.63
CA LEU A 57 9.95 -3.57 -9.59
C LEU A 57 9.77 -2.75 -10.87
N PRO A 58 8.53 -2.57 -11.36
CA PRO A 58 8.27 -1.50 -12.32
C PRO A 58 8.46 -0.15 -11.63
N ASP A 59 8.91 0.84 -12.40
CA ASP A 59 9.04 2.22 -11.96
C ASP A 59 7.77 2.70 -11.25
N PHE A 60 7.97 3.50 -10.21
CA PHE A 60 6.88 3.95 -9.36
C PHE A 60 7.17 5.32 -8.76
N LEU A 61 6.10 6.05 -8.49
CA LEU A 61 6.12 7.38 -7.90
C LEU A 61 4.98 7.49 -6.90
N GLU A 62 5.23 8.07 -5.72
CA GLU A 62 4.16 8.46 -4.81
C GLU A 62 3.45 9.70 -5.37
N ILE A 63 2.13 9.69 -5.34
CA ILE A 63 1.28 10.76 -5.86
C ILE A 63 0.38 11.26 -4.73
N HIS A 64 0.19 12.58 -4.64
CA HIS A 64 -0.68 13.18 -3.63
C HIS A 64 -1.81 14.00 -4.25
N ASN A 65 -1.71 14.30 -5.54
CA ASN A 65 -2.65 15.15 -6.25
C ASN A 65 -2.57 14.89 -7.77
N LEU A 66 -3.44 15.57 -8.53
CA LEU A 66 -3.50 15.47 -9.99
C LEU A 66 -2.19 15.89 -10.68
N VAL A 67 -1.50 16.89 -10.15
CA VAL A 67 -0.24 17.41 -10.73
C VAL A 67 0.85 16.33 -10.68
N ASP A 68 0.89 15.52 -9.63
CA ASP A 68 1.86 14.42 -9.52
C ASP A 68 1.58 13.32 -10.54
N ILE A 69 0.31 13.07 -10.89
CA ILE A 69 -0.05 12.12 -11.95
C ILE A 69 0.38 12.64 -13.33
N GLU A 70 0.19 13.94 -13.61
CA GLU A 70 0.64 14.52 -14.88
C GLU A 70 2.16 14.39 -15.06
N LYS A 71 2.93 14.68 -14.00
CA LYS A 71 4.39 14.47 -13.98
C LYS A 71 4.76 13.00 -14.18
N ALA A 72 4.03 12.07 -13.57
CA ALA A 72 4.25 10.65 -13.79
C ALA A 72 4.01 10.26 -15.27
N GLY A 73 3.03 10.87 -15.94
CA GLY A 73 2.78 10.67 -17.37
C GLY A 73 3.90 11.22 -18.26
N GLU A 74 4.50 12.35 -17.89
CA GLU A 74 5.68 12.90 -18.57
C GLU A 74 6.93 12.02 -18.36
N LEU A 75 7.08 11.44 -17.17
CA LEU A 75 8.25 10.63 -16.80
C LEU A 75 8.19 9.19 -17.34
N PHE A 76 7.03 8.54 -17.24
CA PHE A 76 6.86 7.11 -17.55
C PHE A 76 6.15 6.84 -18.87
N GLY A 77 5.44 7.84 -19.42
CA GLY A 77 4.53 7.64 -20.54
C GLY A 77 3.21 6.95 -20.14
N TYR A 78 2.29 6.87 -21.09
CA TYR A 78 0.99 6.20 -20.94
C TYR A 78 1.00 4.82 -21.62
N PRO A 79 0.23 3.83 -21.14
CA PRO A 79 -0.74 3.92 -20.04
C PRO A 79 -0.11 3.88 -18.64
N LEU A 80 -0.72 4.63 -17.71
CA LEU A 80 -0.36 4.61 -16.28
C LEU A 80 -1.33 3.72 -15.48
N MET A 81 -0.78 2.94 -14.55
CA MET A 81 -1.55 2.21 -13.54
C MET A 81 -1.55 2.99 -12.22
N ILE A 82 -2.66 3.69 -11.93
CA ILE A 82 -2.87 4.46 -10.72
C ILE A 82 -3.46 3.53 -9.65
N LYS A 83 -2.86 3.50 -8.46
CA LYS A 83 -3.32 2.66 -7.36
C LYS A 83 -3.40 3.47 -6.07
N SER A 84 -4.53 3.43 -5.37
CA SER A 84 -4.57 3.85 -3.97
C SER A 84 -3.63 2.95 -3.17
N LYS A 85 -2.85 3.60 -2.32
CA LYS A 85 -1.78 2.94 -1.56
C LYS A 85 -2.32 2.04 -0.46
N ARG A 86 -3.54 2.28 0.03
CA ARG A 86 -4.20 1.53 1.12
C ARG A 86 -5.60 1.11 0.73
N LEU A 87 -6.15 0.13 1.46
CA LEU A 87 -7.57 -0.29 1.41
C LEU A 87 -8.09 -0.72 0.03
N ALA A 88 -7.19 -0.98 -0.92
CA ALA A 88 -7.51 -1.32 -2.29
C ALA A 88 -7.42 -2.84 -2.47
N TYR A 89 -8.52 -3.47 -2.88
CA TYR A 89 -8.69 -4.91 -3.01
C TYR A 89 -9.64 -5.25 -4.16
N ASP A 90 -9.49 -6.43 -4.77
CA ASP A 90 -10.35 -6.91 -5.87
C ASP A 90 -10.59 -5.87 -6.99
N GLY A 91 -9.53 -5.13 -7.36
CA GLY A 91 -9.59 -4.10 -8.39
C GLY A 91 -10.09 -2.73 -7.92
N ARG A 92 -10.70 -2.62 -6.72
CA ARG A 92 -11.01 -1.32 -6.10
C ARG A 92 -9.73 -0.56 -5.79
N GLY A 93 -9.79 0.76 -5.94
CA GLY A 93 -8.63 1.61 -5.75
C GLY A 93 -7.56 1.45 -6.83
N ASN A 94 -7.88 0.86 -7.99
CA ASN A 94 -6.99 0.84 -9.15
C ASN A 94 -7.69 1.47 -10.36
N ALA A 95 -6.93 2.23 -11.15
CA ALA A 95 -7.40 2.83 -12.40
C ALA A 95 -6.27 2.80 -13.44
N VAL A 96 -6.64 2.57 -14.70
CA VAL A 96 -5.72 2.68 -15.83
C VAL A 96 -6.04 3.98 -16.56
N ALA A 97 -5.04 4.86 -16.69
CA ALA A 97 -5.13 6.07 -17.50
C ALA A 97 -4.38 5.83 -18.81
N TYR A 98 -5.07 5.94 -19.95
CA TYR A 98 -4.47 5.82 -21.27
C TYR A 98 -3.98 7.15 -21.83
N SER A 99 -4.41 8.27 -21.25
CA SER A 99 -3.95 9.60 -21.61
C SER A 99 -4.08 10.59 -20.45
N LYS A 100 -3.51 11.78 -20.63
CA LYS A 100 -3.59 12.89 -19.67
C LYS A 100 -5.04 13.32 -19.43
N GLU A 101 -5.85 13.32 -20.48
CA GLU A 101 -7.24 13.80 -20.47
C GLU A 101 -8.16 12.90 -19.64
N GLU A 102 -7.83 11.60 -19.51
CA GLU A 102 -8.61 10.66 -18.71
C GLU A 102 -8.39 10.83 -17.19
N VAL A 103 -7.22 11.36 -16.79
CA VAL A 103 -6.78 11.41 -15.38
C VAL A 103 -7.84 12.03 -14.47
N PRO A 104 -8.39 13.24 -14.70
CA PRO A 104 -9.33 13.86 -13.77
C PRO A 104 -10.57 13.00 -13.47
N SER A 105 -11.04 12.22 -14.45
CA SER A 105 -12.23 11.37 -14.33
C SER A 105 -11.99 10.07 -13.54
N LEU A 106 -10.74 9.60 -13.50
CA LEU A 106 -10.37 8.33 -12.86
C LEU A 106 -10.16 8.47 -11.35
N VAL A 107 -9.65 9.63 -10.92
CA VAL A 107 -9.26 9.87 -9.51
C VAL A 107 -10.37 10.49 -8.67
N THR A 108 -11.34 11.19 -9.27
CA THR A 108 -12.43 11.87 -8.54
C THR A 108 -13.54 10.94 -8.02
N GLY A 109 -13.46 9.62 -8.26
CA GLY A 109 -14.50 8.68 -7.79
C GLY A 109 -14.05 7.28 -7.41
N LYS A 110 -12.75 6.95 -7.48
CA LYS A 110 -12.26 5.56 -7.30
C LYS A 110 -10.99 5.40 -6.47
N THR A 111 -10.30 6.48 -6.15
CA THR A 111 -9.01 6.44 -5.44
C THR A 111 -8.90 7.67 -4.56
N ASP A 112 -9.08 7.48 -3.26
CA ASP A 112 -8.58 8.45 -2.28
C ASP A 112 -7.04 8.36 -2.33
N PHE A 113 -6.39 9.51 -2.56
CA PHE A 113 -4.92 9.64 -2.60
C PHE A 113 -4.28 9.32 -1.24
#